data_AF-W1WIL2-F1
#
_entry.id   AF-W1WIL2-F1
#
_cell.length_a   1.000
_cell.length_b   1.000
_cell.length_c   1.000
_cell.angle_alpha   90.00
_cell.angle_beta   90.00
_cell.angle_gamma   90.00
#
_symmetry.space_group_name_H-M   'P 1'
#
loop_
_entity.id
_entity.type
_entity.pdbx_description
1 polymer ?
#
loop_
_entity_poly.entity_id
_entity_poly.type
_entity_poly.pdbx_seq_one_letter_code
_entity_poly.pdbx_strand_id
1 'polypeptide(L)' 'MNLQYYLGKIVKLTLTNNKVLVGKVTGFDDKYDNFDGFNSIEIDTGSILYDITENKIKSIVLNWKHP' A
#
# COMPACT_ATOMS: atom_id res chain seq x y z
N MET A 1 -7.75 8.11 -0.46
CA MET A 1 -7.05 7.50 -1.61
C MET A 1 -7.85 6.28 -2.05
N ASN A 2 -7.96 5.98 -3.35
CA ASN A 2 -8.61 4.73 -3.79
C ASN A 2 -7.59 3.58 -3.72
N LEU A 3 -7.41 2.99 -2.53
CA LEU A 3 -6.39 1.96 -2.30
C LEU A 3 -6.69 0.63 -3.01
N GLN A 4 -7.96 0.22 -3.06
CA GLN A 4 -8.40 -1.00 -3.74
C GLN A 4 -7.98 -1.04 -5.23
N TYR A 5 -7.91 0.12 -5.89
CA TYR A 5 -7.42 0.22 -7.27
C TYR A 5 -6.02 -0.41 -7.44
N TYR A 6 -5.17 -0.39 -6.43
CA TYR A 6 -3.79 -0.86 -6.55
C TYR A 6 -3.63 -2.37 -6.34
N LEU A 7 -4.69 -3.09 -5.97
CA LEU A 7 -4.63 -4.54 -5.74
C LEU A 7 -4.03 -5.28 -6.95
N GLY A 8 -3.03 -6.12 -6.67
CA GLY A 8 -2.28 -6.89 -7.68
C GLY A 8 -1.20 -6.11 -8.44
N LYS A 9 -1.09 -4.80 -8.26
CA LYS A 9 -0.13 -3.94 -8.99
C LYS A 9 1.15 -3.73 -8.19
N ILE A 10 2.26 -3.54 -8.90
CA ILE A 10 3.52 -3.12 -8.28
C ILE A 10 3.49 -1.60 -8.10
N VAL A 11 3.71 -1.15 -6.88
CA VAL A 11 3.64 0.26 -6.50
C VAL A 11 4.91 0.72 -5.82
N LYS A 12 5.15 2.03 -5.87
CA LYS A 12 6.08 2.74 -5.00
C LYS A 12 5.25 3.54 -4.00
N LEU A 13 5.39 3.19 -2.73
CA LEU A 13 4.71 3.81 -1.62
C LEU A 13 5.67 4.74 -0.89
N THR A 14 5.27 5.97 -0.61
CA THR A 14 5.97 6.87 0.30
C THR A 14 5.12 7.04 1.55
N LEU A 15 5.66 6.70 2.71
CA LEU A 15 4.99 6.85 4.00
C LEU A 15 5.13 8.27 4.56
N THR A 16 4.29 8.62 5.52
CA THR A 16 4.33 9.94 6.20
C THR A 16 5.65 10.20 6.93
N ASN A 17 6.34 9.16 7.37
CA ASN A 17 7.70 9.23 7.93
C ASN A 17 8.81 9.24 6.86
N ASN A 18 8.49 9.46 5.59
CA ASN A 18 9.38 9.45 4.43
C ASN A 18 10.05 8.11 4.10
N LYS A 19 9.71 7.00 4.79
CA LYS A 19 10.13 5.66 4.37
C LYS A 19 9.48 5.33 3.02
N VAL A 20 10.24 4.72 2.12
CA VAL A 20 9.78 4.27 0.81
C VAL A 20 9.70 2.75 0.78
N LEU A 21 8.58 2.22 0.31
CA LEU A 21 8.39 0.79 0.03
C LEU A 21 8.13 0.60 -1.46
N VAL A 22 8.69 -0.47 -2.03
CA VAL A 22 8.38 -0.90 -3.40
C VAL A 22 7.99 -2.36 -3.33
N GLY A 23 6.82 -2.68 -3.86
CA GLY A 23 6.26 -4.03 -3.72
C GLY A 23 4.94 -4.19 -4.46
N LYS A 24 4.43 -5.42 -4.46
CA LYS A 24 3.13 -5.75 -5.03
C LYS A 24 2.06 -5.62 -3.95
N VAL A 25 0.96 -4.95 -4.26
CA VAL A 25 -0.20 -4.93 -3.36
C VAL A 25 -0.90 -6.29 -3.41
N THR A 26 -1.04 -6.95 -2.27
CA THR A 26 -1.58 -8.33 -2.16
C THR A 26 -2.95 -8.39 -1.50
N GLY A 27 -3.30 -7.38 -0.71
CA GLY A 27 -4.55 -7.33 0.05
C GLY A 27 -5.07 -5.91 0.19
N PHE A 28 -6.36 -5.80 0.49
CA PHE A 28 -7.07 -4.56 0.79
C PHE A 28 -8.17 -4.88 1.80
N ASP A 29 -8.18 -4.12 2.90
CA ASP A 29 -9.25 -4.12 3.89
C ASP A 29 -9.86 -2.73 3.97
N ASP A 30 -11.19 -2.67 4.08
CA ASP A 30 -11.89 -1.40 4.19
C ASP A 30 -11.86 -0.88 5.65
N LYS A 31 -12.24 0.38 5.81
CA LYS A 31 -12.26 1.04 7.12
C LYS A 31 -13.18 0.39 8.17
N TYR A 32 -14.13 -0.44 7.78
CA TYR A 32 -15.05 -1.11 8.70
C TYR A 32 -14.44 -2.41 9.25
N ASP A 33 -13.55 -3.03 8.47
CA ASP A 33 -12.78 -4.21 8.89
C ASP A 33 -11.59 -3.83 9.79
N ASN A 34 -11.07 -2.60 9.65
CA ASN A 34 -9.92 -2.10 10.41
C ASN A 34 -10.29 -1.41 11.73
N PHE A 35 -9.58 -1.75 12.81
CA PHE A 35 -9.79 -1.17 14.16
C PHE A 35 -9.54 0.34 14.23
N ASP A 36 -8.65 0.88 13.39
CA ASP A 36 -8.30 2.30 13.39
C ASP A 36 -9.21 3.16 12.49
N GLY A 37 -10.18 2.55 11.81
CA GLY A 37 -11.16 3.24 10.97
C GLY A 37 -10.61 3.78 9.66
N PHE A 38 -9.44 3.31 9.21
CA PHE A 38 -8.87 3.65 7.90
C PHE A 38 -8.86 2.43 6.99
N ASN A 39 -8.96 2.64 5.66
CA ASN A 39 -8.66 1.56 4.72
C ASN A 39 -7.19 1.18 4.86
N SER A 40 -6.82 -0.06 4.51
CA SER A 40 -5.43 -0.49 4.48
C SER A 40 -5.11 -1.28 3.22
N ILE A 41 -3.81 -1.46 2.96
CA ILE A 41 -3.30 -2.38 1.95
C ILE A 41 -2.19 -3.23 2.53
N GLU A 42 -2.16 -4.48 2.12
CA GLU A 42 -0.99 -5.31 2.26
C GLU A 42 -0.05 -5.11 1.07
N ILE A 43 1.24 -4.90 1.34
CA ILE A 43 2.28 -4.78 0.33
C ILE A 43 3.41 -5.79 0.60
N ASP A 44 3.64 -6.66 -0.38
CA ASP A 44 4.77 -7.59 -0.41
C ASP A 44 5.97 -6.94 -1.12
N THR A 45 7.05 -6.68 -0.37
CA THR A 45 8.30 -6.12 -0.91
C THR A 45 9.28 -7.17 -1.45
N GLY A 46 8.87 -8.44 -1.47
CA GLY A 46 9.71 -9.61 -1.78
C GLY A 46 10.53 -10.12 -0.59
N SER A 47 10.43 -9.47 0.57
CA SER A 47 11.16 -9.83 1.79
C SER A 47 10.30 -9.72 3.04
N ILE A 48 9.42 -8.72 3.09
CA ILE A 48 8.50 -8.46 4.20
C ILE A 48 7.14 -8.12 3.61
N LEU A 49 6.09 -8.70 4.18
CA LEU A 49 4.70 -8.28 4.00
C LEU A 49 4.39 -7.21 5.03
N TYR A 50 3.95 -6.04 4.57
CA TYR A 50 3.51 -4.94 5.42
C TYR A 50 2.02 -4.72 5.24
N ASP A 51 1.29 -4.58 6.34
CA ASP A 51 -0.04 -3.98 6.36
C ASP A 51 0.09 -2.47 6.67
N ILE A 52 -0.35 -1.62 5.75
CA ILE A 52 -0.23 -0.18 5.82
C ILE A 52 -1.60 0.48 5.71
N THR A 53 -2.00 1.13 6.81
CA THR A 53 -3.21 1.94 6.92
C THR A 53 -3.09 3.26 6.15
N GLU A 54 -4.18 3.72 5.54
CA GLU A 54 -4.22 4.86 4.61
C GLU A 54 -3.64 6.14 5.22
N ASN A 55 -3.88 6.39 6.51
CA ASN A 55 -3.36 7.55 7.25
C ASN A 55 -1.83 7.58 7.38
N LYS A 56 -1.13 6.47 7.13
CA LYS A 56 0.34 6.40 7.09
C LYS A 56 0.91 6.57 5.69
N ILE A 57 0.06 6.64 4.66
CA ILE A 57 0.46 6.76 3.26
C ILE A 57 0.49 8.23 2.87
N LYS A 58 1.68 8.73 2.53
CA LYS A 58 1.85 10.08 1.97
C LYS A 58 1.56 10.09 0.47
N SER A 59 2.03 9.07 -0.26
CA SER A 59 1.71 8.89 -1.68
C SER A 59 1.87 7.44 -2.12
N ILE A 60 1.13 7.07 -3.16
CA ILE A 60 1.19 5.77 -3.84
C ILE A 60 1.15 6.01 -5.35
N VAL A 61 2.10 5.43 -6.08
CA VAL A 61 2.18 5.50 -7.54
C VAL A 61 2.46 4.12 -8.13
N LEU A 62 1.96 3.87 -9.33
CA LEU A 62 2.33 2.66 -10.07
C LEU A 62 3.83 2.69 -10.35
N ASN A 63 4.51 1.59 -10.03
CA ASN A 63 5.93 1.44 -10.29
C ASN A 63 6.12 0.55 -11.52
N TRP A 64 5.85 1.14 -12.69
CA TRP A 64 6.09 0.49 -13.97
C TRP A 64 7.59 0.49 -14.25
N LYS A 65 8.21 -0.69 -14.26
CA LYS A 65 9.51 -0.85 -14.93
C LYS A 65 9.20 -1.26 -16.36
N HIS A 66 9.69 -0.49 -17.33
CA HIS A 66 9.62 -0.89 -18.74
C HIS A 66 10.25 -2.29 -18.90
N PRO A 67 9.67 -3.17 -19.74
CA PRO A 67 10.29 -4.43 -20.10
C PRO A 67 11.64 -4.24 -20.79
#